data_AF-A0A1B9XWB6-F1
#
_entry.id   AF-A0A1B9XWB6-F1
#
_cell.length_a   1.000
_cell.length_b   1.000
_cell.length_c   1.000
_cell.angle_alpha   90.00
_cell.angle_beta   90.00
_cell.angle_gamma   90.00
#
_symmetry.space_group_name_H-M   'P 1'
#
loop_
_entity.id
_entity.type
_entity.pdbx_description
1 polymer ?
#
loop_
_entity_poly.entity_id
_entity_poly.type
_entity_poly.pdbx_seq_one_letter_code
_entity_poly.pdbx_strand_id
1 'polypeptide(L)' 'MHSRKIVGYDLSNSLELKGCVRALKKAIYQTKNIKKLIHHSDRAIQYCSNVYTQILKEKR' A
#
# COMPACT_ATOMS: atom_id res chain seq x y z
N MET A 1 -7.88 4.94 19.53
CA MET A 1 -7.54 6.03 18.59
C MET A 1 -6.26 5.64 17.85
N HIS A 2 -6.25 5.64 16.51
CA HIS A 2 -5.04 5.35 15.72
C HIS A 2 -4.25 6.65 15.45
N SER A 3 -2.92 6.60 15.40
CA SER A 3 -2.02 7.78 15.35
C SER A 3 -2.10 8.62 14.07
N ARG A 4 -2.77 8.12 13.02
CA ARG A 4 -2.83 8.72 11.67
C ARG A 4 -1.45 9.00 11.04
N LYS A 5 -0.39 8.34 11.54
CA LYS A 5 0.97 8.49 11.01
C LYS A 5 1.04 8.02 9.56
N ILE A 6 1.56 8.86 8.68
CA ILE A 6 1.88 8.49 7.29
C ILE A 6 3.16 7.65 7.31
N VAL A 7 3.09 6.42 6.81
CA VAL A 7 4.22 5.45 6.80
C VAL A 7 4.73 5.09 5.40
N GLY A 8 4.04 5.55 4.35
CA GLY A 8 4.45 5.37 2.96
C GLY A 8 3.73 6.37 2.05
N TYR A 9 4.46 6.94 1.09
CA TYR A 9 3.94 7.90 0.11
C TYR A 9 4.81 7.90 -1.14
N ASP A 10 4.24 8.40 -2.23
CA ASP A 10 4.88 8.59 -3.52
C ASP A 10 4.29 9.80 -4.23
N LEU A 11 5.14 10.68 -4.77
CA LEU A 11 4.73 11.83 -5.56
C LEU A 11 5.13 11.57 -7.02
N SER A 12 4.16 11.73 -7.92
CA SER A 12 4.29 11.37 -9.33
C SER A 12 3.44 12.30 -10.18
N ASN A 13 3.89 12.59 -11.41
CA ASN A 13 3.13 13.36 -12.40
C ASN A 13 2.04 12.53 -13.10
N SER A 14 1.83 11.29 -12.66
CA SER A 14 0.85 10.35 -13.20
C SER A 14 0.16 9.59 -12.06
N LEU A 15 -1.13 9.32 -12.24
CA LEU A 15 -1.98 8.44 -11.42
C LEU A 15 -1.83 6.97 -11.83
N GLU A 16 -0.66 6.57 -12.32
CA GLU A 16 -0.39 5.18 -12.66
C GLU A 16 -0.22 4.31 -11.41
N LEU A 17 -0.50 3.03 -11.60
CA LEU A 17 -0.28 1.94 -10.63
C LEU A 17 1.11 1.96 -9.96
N LYS A 18 2.16 2.40 -10.68
CA LYS A 18 3.52 2.43 -10.14
C LYS A 18 3.63 3.30 -8.88
N GLY A 19 2.87 4.40 -8.80
CA GLY A 19 2.90 5.30 -7.64
C GLY A 19 2.38 4.62 -6.38
N CYS A 20 1.18 4.02 -6.44
CA CYS A 20 0.59 3.34 -5.29
C CYS A 20 1.39 2.08 -4.89
N VAL A 21 1.99 1.36 -5.83
CA VAL A 21 2.88 0.22 -5.54
C VAL A 21 4.13 0.68 -4.77
N ARG A 22 4.75 1.80 -5.15
CA ARG A 22 5.90 2.34 -4.40
C ARG A 22 5.50 2.79 -3.00
N ALA A 23 4.35 3.47 -2.86
CA ALA A 23 3.83 3.88 -1.56
C ALA A 23 3.53 2.68 -0.65
N LEU A 24 2.89 1.63 -1.18
CA LEU A 24 2.60 0.39 -0.44
C LEU A 24 3.88 -0.29 0.04
N LYS A 25 4.88 -0.46 -0.84
CA LYS A 25 6.16 -1.08 -0.47
C LYS A 25 6.86 -0.31 0.65
N LYS A 26 6.87 1.03 0.60
CA LYS A 26 7.40 1.87 1.68
C LYS A 26 6.64 1.67 2.99
N ALA A 27 5.30 1.64 2.95
CA ALA A 27 4.47 1.42 4.12
C ALA A 27 4.74 0.07 4.78
N ILE A 28 4.84 -1.00 3.98
CA ILE A 28 5.17 -2.35 4.47
C ILE A 28 6.57 -2.37 5.09
N TYR A 29 7.57 -1.79 4.42
CA TYR A 29 8.95 -1.74 4.92
C TYR A 29 9.07 -1.03 6.27
N GLN A 30 8.36 0.09 6.45
CA GLN A 30 8.39 0.85 7.71
C GLN A 30 7.59 0.19 8.84
N THR A 31 6.73 -0.79 8.52
CA THR A 31 5.84 -1.41 9.50
C THR A 31 6.44 -2.71 10.04
N LYS A 32 6.96 -2.66 11.27
CA LYS A 32 7.70 -3.77 11.90
C LYS A 32 6.93 -5.10 12.00
N ASN A 33 5.60 -5.06 12.14
CA ASN A 33 4.77 -6.26 12.23
C ASN A 33 3.43 -6.05 11.51
N ILE A 34 3.20 -6.81 10.45
CA ILE A 34 2.03 -6.69 9.57
C ILE A 34 1.00 -7.83 9.75
N LYS A 35 1.31 -8.87 10.54
CA LYS A 35 0.53 -10.13 10.62
C LYS A 35 -0.94 -9.99 11.06
N LYS A 36 -1.31 -8.89 11.70
CA LYS A 36 -2.68 -8.62 12.18
C LYS A 36 -3.24 -7.28 11.68
N LEU A 37 -2.65 -6.72 10.62
CA LEU A 37 -3.11 -5.46 10.05
C LEU A 37 -4.20 -5.68 9.02
N ILE A 38 -5.15 -4.75 9.00
CA ILE A 38 -6.19 -4.69 7.98
C ILE A 38 -5.70 -3.70 6.92
N HIS A 39 -5.52 -4.18 5.70
CA HIS A 39 -5.34 -3.30 4.55
C HIS A 39 -6.70 -2.80 4.08
N HIS A 40 -6.91 -1.48 4.11
CA HIS A 40 -8.10 -0.82 3.59
C HIS A 40 -7.70 0.09 2.43
N SER A 41 -8.30 -0.14 1.27
CA SER A 41 -8.19 0.68 0.07
C SER A 41 -9.57 0.80 -0.59
N ASP A 42 -9.72 1.77 -1.49
CA ASP A 42 -10.90 1.88 -2.33
C ASP A 42 -10.87 0.87 -3.50
N ARG A 43 -11.86 0.93 -4.39
CA ARG A 43 -11.99 0.03 -5.55
C ARG A 43 -11.43 0.59 -6.86
N ALA A 44 -10.54 1.59 -6.79
CA ALA A 44 -9.88 2.11 -7.98
C ALA A 44 -8.97 1.06 -8.62
N ILE A 45 -8.77 1.16 -9.93
CA ILE A 45 -7.99 0.22 -10.74
C ILE A 45 -6.56 0.01 -10.21
N GLN A 46 -5.99 1.04 -9.58
CA GLN A 46 -4.68 0.99 -8.94
C GLN A 46 -4.62 -0.08 -7.84
N TYR A 47 -5.61 -0.13 -6.94
CA TYR A 47 -5.64 -1.03 -5.79
C TYR A 47 -6.21 -2.41 -6.13
N CYS A 48 -7.09 -2.48 -7.13
CA CYS A 48 -7.62 -3.74 -7.65
C CYS A 48 -6.67 -4.47 -8.61
N SER A 49 -5.54 -3.86 -8.99
CA SER A 49 -4.60 -4.48 -9.93
C SER A 49 -3.98 -5.78 -9.39
N ASN A 50 -3.65 -6.69 -10.30
CA ASN A 50 -2.97 -7.95 -9.94
C ASN A 50 -1.62 -7.68 -9.26
N VAL A 51 -0.87 -6.68 -9.72
CA VAL A 51 0.43 -6.33 -9.15
C VAL A 51 0.30 -5.88 -7.69
N TYR A 52 -0.64 -4.97 -7.41
CA TYR A 52 -0.84 -4.43 -6.07
C TYR A 52 -1.36 -5.51 -5.11
N THR A 53 -2.37 -6.28 -5.54
CA THR A 53 -2.98 -7.33 -4.71
C THR A 53 -2.03 -8.50 -4.45
N GLN A 54 -1.13 -8.83 -5.38
CA GLN A 54 -0.11 -9.86 -5.18
C GLN A 54 0.88 -9.48 -4.07
N ILE A 55 1.33 -8.21 -4.02
CA ILE A 55 2.20 -7.72 -2.94
C ILE A 55 1.53 -7.89 -1.58
N LEU A 56 0.22 -7.62 -1.48
CA LEU A 56 -0.53 -7.80 -0.23
C LEU A 56 -0.62 -9.28 0.17
N LYS A 57 -0.86 -10.18 -0.80
CA LYS A 57 -0.96 -11.62 -0.55
C LYS A 57 0.38 -12.22 -0.10
N GLU A 58 1.49 -11.81 -0.70
CA GLU A 58 2.84 -12.26 -0.32
C GLU A 58 3.28 -11.81 1.08
N LYS A 59 2.64 -10.76 1.60
CA LYS A 59 2.99 -10.13 2.88
C LYS A 59 1.97 -10.38 3.99
N ARG A 60 0.95 -11.18 3.72
CA ARG A 60 -0.05 -11.62 4.70
C ARG A 60 0.52 -12.75 5.57
#